data_AF-B1ZG11-F1
#
_entry.id   AF-B1ZG11-F1
#
_cell.length_a   1.000
_cell.length_b   1.000
_cell.length_c   1.000
_cell.angle_alpha   90.00
_cell.angle_beta   90.00
_cell.angle_gamma   90.00
#
_symmetry.space_group_name_H-M   'P 1'
#
loop_
_entity.id
_entity.type
_entity.pdbx_description
1 polymer ?
#
loop_
_entity_poly.entity_id
_entity_poly.type
_entity_poly.pdbx_seq_one_letter_code
_entity_poly.pdbx_strand_id
1 'polypeptide(L)'
;MDGEPAKTTNLFPGGGGMAARMRAHDWSATVLGPAEAWPAALATLVGVALQAAAPMALYWGPDLAILYNDAWGALVGGKHPGALGRPAREVFPEAWQELEPMFARVLAGEGAVEVQDQRLVLDRDGTPDEVFFTYSLNPVLGADGRAAGILNVAQETTARVRAAAGLIEGEECFRSFAENSADGALDRRPRGRPAGVAEPGLRAGLGRPARAGDGRPRTLGLAGAP
;
A
#
# COMPACT_ATOMS: atom_id res chain seq x y z
N MET A 1 -29.13 -36.37 30.78
CA MET A 1 -28.78 -34.96 31.05
C MET A 1 -27.65 -34.66 30.11
N ASP A 2 -28.01 -34.34 28.88
CA ASP A 2 -27.05 -34.20 27.79
C ASP A 2 -26.72 -32.72 27.71
N GLY A 3 -25.49 -32.39 28.11
CA GLY A 3 -24.96 -31.04 28.10
C GLY A 3 -24.91 -30.52 26.67
N GLU A 4 -25.76 -29.55 26.38
CA GLU A 4 -25.76 -28.77 25.14
C GLU A 4 -24.40 -28.06 24.99
N PRO A 5 -23.69 -28.19 23.86
CA PRO A 5 -22.43 -27.47 23.66
C PRO A 5 -22.74 -25.98 23.50
N ALA A 6 -22.43 -25.21 24.55
CA ALA A 6 -22.75 -23.79 24.64
C ALA A 6 -21.95 -22.92 23.65
N LYS A 7 -22.66 -22.28 22.71
CA LYS A 7 -22.46 -20.90 22.20
C LYS A 7 -21.10 -20.38 21.69
N THR A 8 -20.05 -21.19 21.47
CA THR A 8 -18.79 -20.65 20.91
C THR A 8 -18.83 -20.41 19.38
N THR A 9 -19.84 -20.91 18.67
CA THR A 9 -19.84 -20.99 17.19
C THR A 9 -19.96 -19.64 16.46
N ASN A 10 -20.34 -18.53 17.12
CA ASN A 10 -20.58 -17.25 16.41
C ASN A 10 -19.56 -16.13 16.67
N LEU A 11 -18.55 -16.34 17.52
CA LEU A 11 -17.57 -15.28 17.81
C LEU A 11 -16.54 -15.09 16.68
N PHE A 12 -16.17 -16.19 16.02
CA PHE A 12 -15.16 -16.23 14.97
C PHE A 12 -15.79 -16.73 13.66
N PRO A 13 -16.64 -15.90 13.01
CA PRO A 13 -17.35 -16.29 11.80
C PRO A 13 -16.38 -16.52 10.63
N GLY A 14 -16.85 -17.28 9.65
CA GLY A 14 -16.13 -17.51 8.39
C GLY A 14 -15.25 -18.77 8.37
N GLY A 15 -14.87 -19.15 7.15
CA GLY A 15 -14.05 -20.32 6.84
C GLY A 15 -12.56 -20.01 6.63
N GLY A 16 -12.13 -18.77 6.84
CA GLY A 16 -10.73 -18.35 6.66
C GLY A 16 -9.76 -19.04 7.62
N GLY A 17 -8.47 -19.06 7.25
CA GLY A 17 -7.42 -19.69 8.05
C GLY A 17 -7.31 -19.05 9.43
N MET A 18 -7.46 -17.73 9.51
CA MET A 18 -7.41 -17.00 10.76
C MET A 18 -8.62 -17.26 11.66
N ALA A 19 -9.82 -17.34 11.09
CA ALA A 19 -11.02 -17.70 11.85
C ALA A 19 -10.88 -19.10 12.47
N ALA A 20 -10.35 -20.07 11.71
CA ALA A 20 -10.06 -21.41 12.21
C ALA A 20 -8.99 -21.39 13.33
N ARG A 21 -7.93 -20.59 13.18
CA ARG A 21 -6.89 -20.45 14.21
C ARG A 21 -7.43 -19.82 15.49
N MET A 22 -8.23 -18.76 15.39
CA MET A 22 -8.84 -18.12 16.56
C MET A 22 -9.80 -19.07 17.29
N ARG A 23 -10.54 -19.93 16.57
CA ARG A 23 -11.38 -20.98 17.20
C ARG A 23 -10.57 -22.05 17.93
N ALA A 24 -9.38 -22.38 17.43
CA ALA A 24 -8.50 -23.39 18.01
C ALA A 24 -7.55 -22.84 19.10
N HIS A 25 -7.50 -21.52 19.27
CA HIS A 25 -6.61 -20.87 20.23
C HIS A 25 -7.20 -20.90 21.64
N ASP A 26 -6.40 -21.31 22.63
CA ASP A 26 -6.79 -21.25 24.04
C ASP A 26 -6.66 -19.83 24.59
N TRP A 27 -7.73 -19.05 24.44
CA TRP A 27 -7.79 -17.67 24.92
C TRP A 27 -7.72 -17.53 26.44
N SER A 28 -8.11 -18.57 27.18
CA SER A 28 -8.10 -18.53 28.66
C SER A 28 -6.69 -18.41 29.23
N ALA A 29 -5.68 -18.85 28.47
CA ALA A 29 -4.27 -18.73 28.80
C ALA A 29 -3.64 -17.39 28.37
N THR A 30 -4.41 -16.49 27.74
CA THR A 30 -3.92 -15.20 27.22
C THR A 30 -4.31 -14.03 28.12
N VAL A 31 -3.67 -12.87 27.93
CA VAL A 31 -4.03 -11.62 28.61
C VAL A 31 -5.44 -11.11 28.27
N LEU A 32 -6.05 -11.60 27.17
CA LEU A 32 -7.42 -11.27 26.78
C LEU A 32 -8.46 -12.08 27.55
N GLY A 33 -8.05 -13.17 28.19
CA GLY A 33 -8.95 -14.11 28.86
C GLY A 33 -9.87 -14.87 27.90
N PRO A 34 -10.76 -15.71 28.44
CA PRO A 34 -11.65 -16.55 27.63
C PRO A 34 -12.52 -15.71 26.70
N ALA A 35 -12.68 -16.19 25.47
CA ALA A 35 -13.29 -15.41 24.39
C ALA A 35 -14.78 -15.10 24.65
N GLU A 36 -15.46 -15.93 25.43
CA GLU A 36 -16.85 -15.74 25.87
C GLU A 36 -17.01 -14.57 26.84
N ALA A 37 -15.92 -14.13 27.49
CA ALA A 37 -15.89 -13.00 28.40
C ALA A 37 -15.44 -11.70 27.73
N TRP A 38 -15.12 -11.73 26.43
CA TRP A 38 -14.67 -10.53 25.72
C TRP A 38 -15.76 -9.45 25.69
N PRO A 39 -15.37 -8.16 25.80
CA PRO A 39 -16.30 -7.06 25.62
C PRO A 39 -17.00 -7.14 24.25
N ALA A 40 -18.28 -6.80 24.20
CA ALA A 40 -19.10 -6.88 22.98
C ALA A 40 -18.49 -6.10 21.79
N ALA A 41 -17.84 -4.97 22.06
CA ALA A 41 -17.14 -4.18 21.06
C ALA A 41 -15.98 -4.98 20.39
N LEU A 42 -15.18 -5.67 21.20
CA LEU A 42 -14.08 -6.52 20.71
C LEU A 42 -14.62 -7.68 19.88
N ALA A 43 -15.58 -8.42 20.43
CA ALA A 43 -16.22 -9.55 19.76
C ALA A 43 -16.79 -9.17 18.39
N THR A 44 -17.50 -8.04 18.33
CA THR A 44 -18.10 -7.54 17.09
C THR A 44 -17.04 -7.19 16.06
N LEU A 45 -15.99 -6.45 16.44
CA LEU A 45 -14.97 -6.02 15.50
C LEU A 45 -14.08 -7.17 15.03
N VAL A 46 -13.83 -8.18 15.87
CA VAL A 46 -13.17 -9.42 15.43
C VAL A 46 -14.02 -10.11 14.36
N GLY A 47 -15.33 -10.23 14.58
CA GLY A 47 -16.25 -10.79 13.60
C GLY A 47 -16.31 -10.01 12.28
N VAL A 48 -16.18 -8.67 12.34
CA VAL A 48 -16.06 -7.82 11.15
C VAL A 48 -14.71 -8.05 10.45
N ALA A 49 -13.61 -8.01 11.18
CA ALA A 49 -12.26 -8.16 10.64
C ALA A 49 -12.08 -9.50 9.92
N LEU A 50 -12.55 -10.60 10.52
CA LEU A 50 -12.47 -11.94 9.93
C LEU A 50 -13.23 -12.10 8.62
N GLN A 51 -14.22 -11.25 8.35
CA GLN A 51 -15.02 -11.26 7.11
C GLN A 51 -14.58 -10.17 6.12
N ALA A 52 -13.74 -9.24 6.55
CA ALA A 52 -13.26 -8.16 5.69
C ALA A 52 -12.22 -8.66 4.68
N ALA A 53 -12.34 -8.20 3.43
CA ALA A 53 -11.32 -8.40 2.40
C ALA A 53 -10.09 -7.50 2.61
N ALA A 54 -10.29 -6.33 3.23
CA ALA A 54 -9.20 -5.42 3.55
C ALA A 54 -8.34 -5.98 4.70
N PRO A 55 -7.02 -5.76 4.71
CA PRO A 55 -6.17 -6.13 5.83
C PRO A 55 -6.58 -5.37 7.10
N MET A 56 -7.03 -6.10 8.12
CA MET A 56 -7.47 -5.52 9.39
C MET A 56 -6.78 -6.18 10.58
N ALA A 57 -6.41 -5.36 11.55
CA ALA A 57 -5.96 -5.79 12.87
C ALA A 57 -6.63 -4.97 13.97
N LEU A 58 -6.74 -5.57 15.15
CA LEU A 58 -7.10 -4.95 16.40
C LEU A 58 -5.91 -5.05 17.35
N TYR A 59 -5.63 -3.95 18.03
CA TYR A 59 -4.70 -3.87 19.14
C TYR A 59 -5.51 -3.65 20.42
N TRP A 60 -5.59 -4.65 21.29
CA TRP A 60 -6.52 -4.62 22.41
C TRP A 60 -5.84 -4.61 23.78
N GLY A 61 -6.39 -3.81 24.69
CA GLY A 61 -5.94 -3.75 26.08
C GLY A 61 -4.58 -3.06 26.26
N PRO A 62 -4.05 -3.07 27.51
CA PRO A 62 -2.83 -2.35 27.87
C PRO A 62 -1.57 -2.88 27.16
N ASP A 63 -1.54 -4.17 26.83
CA ASP A 63 -0.42 -4.79 26.11
C ASP A 63 -0.56 -4.72 24.59
N LEU A 64 -1.66 -4.15 24.08
CA LEU A 64 -1.96 -4.07 22.66
C LEU A 64 -1.86 -5.43 21.96
N ALA A 65 -2.52 -6.43 22.55
CA ALA A 65 -2.56 -7.77 22.00
C ALA A 65 -3.17 -7.75 20.59
N ILE A 66 -2.48 -8.38 19.63
CA ILE A 66 -2.86 -8.31 18.21
C ILE A 66 -3.88 -9.41 17.86
N LEU A 67 -5.04 -9.01 17.34
CA LEU A 67 -6.00 -9.87 16.67
C LEU A 67 -6.12 -9.40 15.22
N TYR A 68 -6.13 -10.28 14.24
CA TYR A 68 -6.07 -9.84 12.85
C TYR A 68 -6.77 -10.83 11.92
N ASN A 69 -6.93 -10.48 10.64
CA ASN A 69 -7.51 -11.35 9.62
C ASN A 69 -6.45 -11.93 8.68
N ASP A 70 -6.85 -12.85 7.78
CA ASP A 70 -5.93 -13.49 6.84
C ASP A 70 -5.20 -12.47 5.94
N ALA A 71 -5.89 -11.43 5.48
CA ALA A 71 -5.32 -10.38 4.63
C ALA A 71 -4.21 -9.59 5.35
N TRP A 72 -4.39 -9.28 6.64
CA TRP A 72 -3.36 -8.66 7.46
C TRP A 72 -2.21 -9.62 7.76
N GLY A 73 -2.50 -10.91 7.98
CA GLY A 73 -1.48 -11.95 8.11
C GLY A 73 -0.54 -12.01 6.91
N ALA A 74 -1.07 -11.84 5.70
CA ALA A 74 -0.27 -11.76 4.48
C ALA A 74 0.66 -10.54 4.45
N LEU A 75 0.24 -9.39 5.00
CA LEU A 75 1.09 -8.18 5.06
C LEU A 75 2.32 -8.37 5.96
N VAL A 76 2.18 -9.08 7.07
CA VAL A 76 3.26 -9.26 8.05
C VAL A 76 4.12 -10.51 7.79
N GLY A 77 3.77 -11.33 6.81
CA GLY A 77 4.58 -12.46 6.34
C GLY A 77 4.93 -13.43 7.45
N GLY A 78 6.23 -13.76 7.62
CA GLY A 78 6.70 -14.75 8.58
C GLY A 78 6.41 -14.46 10.06
N LYS A 79 5.95 -13.25 10.42
CA LYS A 79 5.40 -12.98 11.76
C LYS A 79 4.07 -13.70 12.02
N HIS A 80 3.35 -14.11 10.97
CA HIS A 80 2.15 -14.95 11.05
C HIS A 80 2.53 -16.45 11.07
N PRO A 81 1.90 -17.32 11.90
CA PRO A 81 0.85 -17.03 12.88
C PRO A 81 1.27 -16.29 14.14
N GLY A 82 2.57 -16.29 14.46
CA GLY A 82 3.10 -16.01 15.79
C GLY A 82 2.65 -14.69 16.42
N ALA A 83 2.23 -13.70 15.63
CA ALA A 83 1.68 -12.44 16.10
C ALA A 83 0.34 -12.56 16.87
N LEU A 84 -0.42 -13.65 16.69
CA LEU A 84 -1.78 -13.77 17.23
C LEU A 84 -1.76 -13.75 18.77
N GLY A 85 -2.48 -12.78 19.35
CA GLY A 85 -2.60 -12.60 20.80
C GLY A 85 -1.34 -12.03 21.47
N ARG A 86 -0.26 -11.78 20.73
CA ARG A 86 0.99 -11.25 21.29
C ARG A 86 0.97 -9.73 21.40
N PRO A 87 1.73 -9.15 22.33
CA PRO A 87 1.87 -7.69 22.45
C PRO A 87 2.48 -7.06 21.19
N ALA A 88 1.92 -5.93 20.73
CA ALA A 88 2.40 -5.26 19.51
C ALA A 88 3.89 -4.90 19.54
N ARG A 89 4.39 -4.45 20.71
CA ARG A 89 5.81 -4.13 20.92
C ARG A 89 6.76 -5.31 20.72
N GLU A 90 6.28 -6.54 20.96
CA GLU A 90 7.08 -7.75 20.78
C GLU A 90 7.03 -8.27 19.35
N VAL A 91 5.94 -7.99 18.64
CA VAL A 91 5.77 -8.38 17.25
C VAL A 91 6.51 -7.43 16.31
N PHE A 92 6.56 -6.13 16.66
CA PHE A 92 7.20 -5.08 15.86
C PHE A 92 8.25 -4.28 16.64
N PRO A 93 9.25 -4.92 17.28
CA PRO A 93 10.31 -4.19 17.98
C PRO A 93 11.07 -3.23 17.05
N GLU A 94 11.19 -3.55 15.77
CA GLU A 94 11.89 -2.78 14.75
C GLU A 94 11.18 -1.49 14.33
N ALA A 95 9.86 -1.40 14.53
CA ALA A 95 9.03 -0.26 14.14
C ALA A 95 8.34 0.39 15.36
N TRP A 96 8.68 -0.05 16.58
CA TRP A 96 7.96 0.36 17.79
C TRP A 96 8.10 1.85 18.07
N GLN A 97 9.28 2.43 17.81
CA GLN A 97 9.54 3.85 18.04
C GLN A 97 8.63 4.74 17.18
N GLU A 98 8.28 4.29 15.99
CA GLU A 98 7.35 4.97 15.09
C GLU A 98 5.90 4.73 15.52
N LEU A 99 5.53 3.49 15.85
CA LEU A 99 4.14 3.09 16.12
C LEU A 99 3.62 3.53 17.49
N GLU A 100 4.45 3.42 18.54
CA GLU A 100 4.06 3.67 19.93
C GLU A 100 3.43 5.05 20.14
N PRO A 101 4.03 6.17 19.66
CA PRO A 101 3.44 7.49 19.86
C PRO A 101 2.06 7.62 19.22
N MET A 102 1.83 6.99 18.06
CA MET A 102 0.52 7.00 17.40
C MET A 102 -0.51 6.18 18.18
N PHE A 103 -0.12 5.00 18.67
CA PHE A 103 -0.99 4.21 19.54
C PHE A 103 -1.34 4.95 20.83
N ALA A 104 -0.36 5.57 21.49
CA ALA A 104 -0.58 6.34 22.71
C ALA A 104 -1.60 7.47 22.49
N ARG A 105 -1.48 8.22 21.40
CA ARG A 105 -2.41 9.31 21.07
C ARG A 105 -3.84 8.82 20.85
N VAL A 106 -4.01 7.74 20.09
CA VAL A 106 -5.34 7.14 19.83
C VAL A 106 -5.97 6.65 21.15
N LEU A 107 -5.18 5.99 22.00
CA LEU A 107 -5.64 5.49 23.30
C LEU A 107 -5.92 6.62 24.31
N ALA A 108 -5.21 7.75 24.20
CA ALA A 108 -5.46 8.96 24.97
C ALA A 108 -6.75 9.69 24.54
N GLY A 109 -7.42 9.24 23.47
CA GLY A 109 -8.65 9.86 22.98
C GLY A 109 -8.41 11.10 22.13
N GLU A 110 -7.20 11.29 21.59
CA GLU A 110 -6.88 12.42 20.70
C GLU A 110 -7.47 12.27 19.28
N GLY A 111 -8.24 11.21 19.04
CA GLY A 111 -8.88 10.91 17.76
C GLY A 111 -8.14 9.86 16.93
N ALA A 112 -8.65 9.60 15.74
CA ALA A 112 -8.05 8.68 14.80
C ALA A 112 -6.78 9.27 14.16
N VAL A 113 -5.85 8.40 13.79
CA VAL A 113 -4.64 8.76 13.05
C VAL A 113 -4.69 8.11 11.67
N GLU A 114 -4.48 8.91 10.63
CA GLU A 114 -4.33 8.43 9.26
C GLU A 114 -2.93 8.73 8.76
N VAL A 115 -2.30 7.73 8.14
CA VAL A 115 -0.92 7.77 7.68
C VAL A 115 -0.87 7.30 6.24
N GLN A 116 -0.16 8.06 5.40
CA GLN A 116 0.01 7.77 3.98
C GLN A 116 1.47 7.48 3.68
N ASP A 117 1.73 6.37 2.99
CA ASP A 117 3.05 5.98 2.48
C ASP A 117 4.17 6.09 3.52
N GLN A 118 3.90 5.73 4.77
CA GLN A 118 4.93 5.75 5.81
C GLN A 118 5.90 4.61 5.58
N ARG A 119 7.18 5.01 5.49
CA ARG A 119 8.33 4.12 5.50
C ARG A 119 8.50 3.49 6.88
N LEU A 120 8.47 2.16 6.94
CA LEU A 120 8.76 1.37 8.13
C LEU A 120 9.83 0.33 7.78
N VAL A 121 10.58 -0.08 8.80
CA VAL A 121 11.41 -1.28 8.74
C VAL A 121 10.57 -2.43 9.27
N LEU A 122 10.52 -3.55 8.53
CA LEU A 122 9.78 -4.72 8.93
C LEU A 122 10.64 -5.97 8.75
N ASP A 123 10.79 -6.74 9.81
CA ASP A 123 11.49 -8.03 9.78
C ASP A 123 10.47 -9.17 9.74
N ARG A 124 10.22 -9.71 8.54
CA ARG A 124 9.26 -10.81 8.33
C ARG A 124 9.88 -12.18 8.57
N ASP A 125 11.15 -12.38 8.19
CA ASP A 125 11.79 -13.70 8.11
C ASP A 125 13.27 -13.69 8.61
N GLY A 126 13.60 -12.79 9.53
CA GLY A 126 14.96 -12.56 10.05
C GLY A 126 15.81 -11.61 9.21
N THR A 127 15.22 -10.99 8.19
CA THR A 127 15.87 -9.98 7.33
C THR A 127 15.01 -8.71 7.35
N PRO A 128 15.49 -7.63 7.98
CA PRO A 128 14.76 -6.36 7.99
C PRO A 128 14.71 -5.74 6.60
N ASP A 129 13.49 -5.46 6.13
CA ASP A 129 13.24 -4.82 4.84
C ASP A 129 12.55 -3.47 5.01
N GLU A 130 12.89 -2.52 4.13
CA GLU A 130 12.17 -1.25 4.04
C GLU A 130 10.89 -1.39 3.22
N VAL A 131 9.77 -1.08 3.87
CA VAL A 131 8.41 -1.19 3.34
C VAL A 131 7.64 0.10 3.57
N PHE A 132 6.61 0.33 2.76
CA PHE A 132 5.75 1.51 2.86
C PHE A 132 4.33 1.07 3.14
N PHE A 133 3.68 1.73 4.11
CA PHE A 133 2.29 1.45 4.45
C PHE A 133 1.44 2.71 4.46
N THR A 134 0.24 2.58 3.91
CA THR A 134 -0.88 3.49 4.18
C THR A 134 -1.82 2.78 5.15
N TYR A 135 -2.19 3.44 6.24
CA TYR A 135 -3.08 2.85 7.23
C TYR A 135 -3.82 3.89 8.06
N SER A 136 -4.91 3.42 8.69
CA SER A 136 -5.64 4.18 9.71
C SER A 136 -5.57 3.48 11.06
N LEU A 137 -5.57 4.26 12.13
CA LEU A 137 -5.65 3.83 13.52
C LEU A 137 -6.85 4.50 14.17
N ASN A 138 -7.89 3.73 14.46
CA ASN A 138 -9.18 4.24 14.91
C ASN A 138 -9.43 3.76 16.34
N PRO A 139 -9.83 4.64 17.28
CA PRO A 139 -10.08 4.24 18.65
C PRO A 139 -11.33 3.34 18.71
N VAL A 140 -11.22 2.25 19.46
CA VAL A 140 -12.37 1.41 19.81
C VAL A 140 -12.76 1.72 21.24
N LEU A 141 -13.96 2.26 21.42
CA LEU A 141 -14.44 2.67 22.74
C LEU A 141 -14.92 1.47 23.57
N GLY A 142 -14.52 1.47 24.84
CA GLY A 142 -15.06 0.61 25.87
C GLY A 142 -16.39 1.14 26.43
N ALA A 143 -16.96 0.39 27.37
CA ALA A 143 -18.23 0.74 28.01
C ALA A 143 -18.17 2.04 28.85
N ASP A 144 -16.97 2.46 29.27
CA ASP A 144 -16.72 3.70 30.01
C ASP A 144 -16.52 4.91 29.09
N GLY A 145 -16.64 4.73 27.77
CA GLY A 145 -16.41 5.77 26.77
C GLY A 145 -14.94 6.10 26.51
N ARG A 146 -14.00 5.37 27.13
CA ARG A 146 -12.56 5.51 26.86
C ARG A 146 -12.12 4.51 25.79
N ALA A 147 -11.00 4.80 25.12
CA ALA A 147 -10.44 3.84 24.16
C ALA A 147 -9.93 2.58 24.89
N ALA A 148 -10.52 1.43 24.55
CA ALA A 148 -10.12 0.11 25.05
C ALA A 148 -9.18 -0.63 24.09
N GLY A 149 -9.07 -0.15 22.85
CA GLY A 149 -8.19 -0.67 21.83
C GLY A 149 -8.18 0.18 20.57
N ILE A 150 -7.52 -0.33 19.54
CA ILE A 150 -7.33 0.35 18.26
C ILE A 150 -7.72 -0.60 17.13
N LEU A 151 -8.56 -0.14 16.21
CA LEU A 151 -8.82 -0.78 14.93
C LEU A 151 -7.85 -0.21 13.88
N ASN A 152 -7.06 -1.10 13.28
CA ASN A 152 -6.16 -0.80 12.20
C ASN A 152 -6.67 -1.38 10.87
N VAL A 153 -6.68 -0.54 9.84
CA VAL A 153 -6.89 -0.95 8.46
C VAL A 153 -5.66 -0.50 7.69
N ALA A 154 -4.94 -1.43 7.08
CA ALA A 154 -3.65 -1.18 6.47
C ALA A 154 -3.57 -1.71 5.04
N GLN A 155 -2.69 -1.10 4.25
CA GLN A 155 -2.29 -1.60 2.94
C GLN A 155 -0.82 -1.30 2.72
N GLU A 156 -0.09 -2.29 2.21
CA GLU A 156 1.28 -2.07 1.76
C GLU A 156 1.29 -1.33 0.42
N THR A 157 2.07 -0.25 0.35
CA THR A 157 2.21 0.62 -0.82
C THR A 157 3.62 0.61 -1.38
N THR A 158 4.50 -0.26 -0.88
CA THR A 158 5.92 -0.40 -1.29
C THR A 158 6.10 -0.44 -2.79
N ALA A 159 5.36 -1.31 -3.50
CA ALA A 159 5.48 -1.43 -4.95
C ALA A 159 5.10 -0.13 -5.68
N ARG A 160 4.05 0.56 -5.20
CA ARG A 160 3.59 1.84 -5.75
C ARG A 160 4.63 2.95 -5.54
N VAL A 161 5.15 3.07 -4.31
CA VAL A 161 6.17 4.08 -3.97
C VAL A 161 7.46 3.85 -4.76
N ARG A 162 7.95 2.59 -4.82
CA ARG A 162 9.17 2.26 -5.59
C ARG A 162 9.00 2.49 -7.09
N ALA A 163 7.82 2.18 -7.65
CA ALA A 163 7.54 2.46 -9.06
C ALA A 163 7.53 3.97 -9.37
N ALA A 164 6.95 4.78 -8.47
CA ALA A 164 6.94 6.23 -8.63
C ALA A 164 8.36 6.83 -8.54
N ALA A 165 9.17 6.37 -7.59
CA ALA A 165 10.56 6.82 -7.44
C ALA A 165 11.41 6.48 -8.68
N GLY A 166 11.31 5.25 -9.20
CA GLY A 166 12.05 4.84 -10.39
C GLY A 166 11.65 5.61 -11.66
N LEU A 167 10.40 6.06 -11.78
CA LEU A 167 9.97 6.91 -12.90
C LEU A 167 10.65 8.29 -12.84
N ILE A 168 10.69 8.90 -11.65
CA ILE A 168 11.33 10.22 -11.44
C ILE A 168 12.82 10.12 -11.73
N GLU A 169 13.50 9.11 -11.20
CA GLU A 169 14.93 8.87 -11.45
C GLU A 169 15.22 8.64 -12.95
N GLY A 170 14.35 7.87 -13.62
CA GLY A 170 14.46 7.65 -15.06
C GLY A 170 14.28 8.92 -15.88
N GLU A 171 13.30 9.77 -15.53
CA GLU A 171 13.09 11.06 -16.18
C GLU A 171 14.26 12.03 -15.97
N GLU A 172 14.82 12.08 -14.76
CA GLU A 172 15.98 12.92 -14.46
C GLU A 172 17.23 12.44 -15.19
N CYS A 173 17.49 11.12 -15.21
CA CYS A 173 18.60 10.54 -15.96
C CYS A 173 18.46 10.81 -17.47
N PHE A 174 17.24 10.63 -18.03
CA PHE A 174 16.97 10.92 -19.43
C PHE A 174 17.17 12.41 -19.75
N ARG A 175 16.68 13.31 -18.89
CA ARG A 175 16.83 14.75 -19.06
C ARG A 175 18.30 15.17 -19.02
N SER A 176 19.07 14.70 -18.05
CA SER A 176 20.51 14.96 -17.97
C SER A 176 21.27 14.42 -19.18
N PHE A 177 20.91 13.23 -19.68
CA PHE A 177 21.48 12.68 -20.91
C PHE A 177 21.14 13.54 -22.13
N ALA A 178 19.88 13.97 -22.29
CA ALA A 178 19.44 14.82 -23.38
C ALA A 178 20.19 16.17 -23.39
N GLU A 179 20.36 16.80 -22.21
CA GLU A 179 21.09 18.06 -22.04
C GLU A 179 22.57 17.90 -22.37
N ASN A 180 23.23 16.85 -21.88
CA ASN A 180 24.65 16.59 -22.19
C ASN A 180 24.88 16.17 -23.65
N SER A 181 23.89 15.56 -24.32
CA SER A 181 24.01 15.17 -25.72
C SER A 181 24.00 16.36 -26.68
N ALA A 182 23.37 17.48 -26.30
CA ALA A 182 23.33 18.70 -27.10
C ALA A 182 24.70 19.41 -27.19
N ASP A 183 25.57 19.25 -26.18
CA ASP A 183 26.90 19.86 -26.13
C ASP A 183 27.97 19.07 -26.91
N GLY A 184 27.72 17.79 -27.24
CA GLY A 184 28.67 16.94 -27.98
C GLY A 184 28.63 17.08 -29.51
N ALA A 185 27.64 17.79 -30.06
CA ALA A 185 27.38 17.80 -31.51
C ALA A 185 27.97 19.01 -32.28
N LEU A 186 28.67 19.94 -31.61
CA LEU A 186 29.13 21.20 -32.22
C LEU A 186 30.65 21.36 -32.34
N ASP A 187 31.43 20.31 -32.62
CA ASP A 187 32.81 20.52 -33.12
C ASP A 187 33.29 19.42 -34.07
N ARG A 188 32.86 19.49 -35.33
CA ARG A 188 33.64 18.96 -36.45
C ARG A 188 33.55 19.91 -37.64
N ARG A 189 34.30 21.01 -37.61
CA ARG A 189 34.64 21.74 -38.83
C ARG A 189 35.81 21.04 -39.53
N PRO A 190 35.67 20.58 -40.78
CA PRO A 190 36.85 20.26 -41.59
C PRO A 190 37.49 21.58 -42.06
N ARG A 191 38.71 21.85 -41.57
CA ARG A 191 39.60 22.87 -42.16
C ARG A 191 40.12 22.34 -43.51
N GLY A 192 39.94 23.13 -44.57
CA GLY A 192 40.69 22.96 -45.82
C GLY A 192 39.94 23.43 -47.07
N ARG A 193 40.27 24.64 -47.54
CA ARG A 193 40.09 25.07 -48.95
C ARG A 193 41.48 25.52 -49.44
N PRO A 194 41.84 25.38 -50.73
CA PRO A 194 41.47 26.40 -51.73
C PRO A 194 41.15 25.85 -53.15
N ALA A 195 40.24 26.52 -53.89
CA ALA A 195 40.42 27.12 -55.25
C ALA A 195 40.50 26.12 -56.44
N GLY A 196 39.83 26.24 -57.58
CA GLY A 196 38.92 27.21 -58.21
C GLY A 196 38.55 26.70 -59.62
N VAL A 197 37.87 27.55 -60.41
CA VAL A 197 37.65 27.49 -61.89
C VAL A 197 36.32 26.89 -62.43
N ALA A 198 35.46 27.84 -62.84
CA ALA A 198 34.62 27.97 -64.05
C ALA A 198 33.53 26.95 -64.43
N GLU A 199 32.29 27.46 -64.44
CA GLU A 199 31.13 27.14 -65.31
C GLU A 199 31.46 27.35 -66.83
N PRO A 200 30.69 26.83 -67.83
CA PRO A 200 29.22 26.99 -67.89
C PRO A 200 28.34 25.97 -68.65
N GLY A 201 27.07 25.93 -68.23
CA GLY A 201 25.90 25.98 -69.14
C GLY A 201 25.29 24.66 -69.64
N LEU A 202 24.02 24.40 -69.29
CA LEU A 202 22.94 24.25 -70.29
C LEU A 202 21.54 24.39 -69.66
N ARG A 203 20.67 25.00 -70.45
CA ARG A 203 19.29 25.42 -70.20
C ARG A 203 18.25 24.28 -70.26
N ALA A 204 17.13 24.60 -69.60
CA ALA A 204 15.73 24.42 -69.99
C ALA A 204 15.02 23.06 -69.76
N GLY A 205 13.80 23.18 -69.23
CA GLY A 205 12.80 22.11 -69.22
C GLY A 205 11.61 22.41 -68.31
N LEU A 206 10.69 23.26 -68.76
CA LEU A 206 9.40 23.59 -68.13
C LEU A 206 8.48 22.37 -67.94
N GLY A 207 7.69 22.36 -66.87
CA GLY A 207 6.53 21.46 -66.74
C GLY A 207 5.86 21.43 -65.36
N ARG A 208 5.01 22.42 -65.05
CA ARG A 208 3.81 22.29 -64.18
C ARG A 208 2.57 22.47 -65.11
N PRO A 209 1.29 22.27 -64.72
CA PRO A 209 0.69 21.97 -63.39
C PRO A 209 -0.50 20.96 -63.39
N ALA A 210 -1.06 20.64 -62.20
CA ALA A 210 -2.50 20.60 -61.82
C ALA A 210 -2.64 19.86 -60.45
N ARG A 211 -3.05 20.46 -59.32
CA ARG A 211 -4.42 20.80 -58.80
C ARG A 211 -5.43 19.64 -58.92
N ALA A 212 -6.31 19.30 -57.98
CA ALA A 212 -6.66 19.74 -56.63
C ALA A 212 -7.63 18.68 -56.03
N GLY A 213 -7.83 18.64 -54.72
CA GLY A 213 -8.86 17.79 -54.09
C GLY A 213 -8.91 17.93 -52.58
N ASP A 214 -9.68 18.90 -52.12
CA ASP A 214 -9.97 19.25 -50.72
C ASP A 214 -10.97 18.26 -50.08
N GLY A 215 -10.92 18.09 -48.76
CA GLY A 215 -11.82 17.17 -48.04
C GLY A 215 -11.45 16.97 -46.56
N ARG A 216 -11.63 18.01 -45.74
CA ARG A 216 -11.61 17.94 -44.26
C ARG A 216 -12.90 17.26 -43.70
N PRO A 217 -13.11 17.18 -42.37
CA PRO A 217 -12.80 16.03 -41.52
C PRO A 217 -14.06 15.36 -40.91
N ARG A 218 -13.89 14.14 -40.40
CA ARG A 218 -14.94 13.35 -39.72
C ARG A 218 -15.14 13.84 -38.28
N THR A 219 -16.39 14.13 -37.91
CA THR A 219 -16.83 14.40 -36.53
C THR A 219 -17.34 13.11 -35.87
N LEU A 220 -17.03 12.97 -34.59
CA LEU A 220 -17.37 11.87 -33.68
C LEU A 220 -18.88 11.60 -33.57
N GLY A 221 -19.23 10.32 -33.46
CA GLY A 221 -20.50 9.85 -32.97
C GLY A 221 -20.49 9.68 -31.44
N LEU A 222 -21.55 10.15 -30.79
CA LEU A 222 -21.91 9.87 -29.40
C LEU A 222 -23.45 9.79 -29.35
N ALA A 223 -23.98 8.59 -29.10
CA ALA A 223 -25.26 8.38 -28.43
C ALA A 223 -25.39 6.90 -28.06
N GLY A 224 -25.02 6.59 -26.82
CA GLY A 224 -25.41 5.36 -26.14
C GLY A 224 -26.82 5.51 -25.55
N ALA A 225 -27.64 4.50 -25.80
CA ALA A 225 -28.76 4.07 -24.96
C ALA A 225 -28.20 3.49 -23.63
N PRO A 226 -28.99 3.11 -22.61
CA PRO A 226 -30.41 2.72 -22.61
C PRO A 226 -31.39 3.74 -22.01
#